data_AF-A0A0Q6G3F4-F1
#
_entry.id   AF-A0A0Q6G3F4-F1
#
_cell.length_a   1.000
_cell.length_b   1.000
_cell.length_c   1.000
_cell.angle_alpha   90.00
_cell.angle_beta   90.00
_cell.angle_gamma   90.00
#
_symmetry.space_group_name_H-M   'P 1'
#
loop_
_entity.id
_entity.type
_entity.pdbx_description
1 polymer ?
#
loop_
_entity_poly.entity_id
_entity_poly.type
_entity_poly.pdbx_seq_one_letter_code
_entity_poly.pdbx_strand_id
1 'polypeptide(L)'
;MPTEIVLLSEVEPTSAVMVRAAAVDHPDGTFLEYRDGQIRQFVDAQGRALLSIYRSRPVREPREAADIVMRPPTAFGLWTDMAVPYGDTGAGRALAESIAAAVGGTIADRV
;
A
#
# COMPACT_ATOMS: atom_id res chain seq x y z
N MET A 1 17.48 -0.52 4.60
CA MET A 1 16.62 0.47 3.92
C MET A 1 15.19 -0.06 3.91
N PRO A 2 14.17 0.81 4.03
CA PRO A 2 12.79 0.41 3.79
C PRO A 2 12.61 -0.05 2.33
N THR A 3 11.70 -0.99 2.11
CA THR A 3 11.37 -1.47 0.77
C THR A 3 10.22 -0.63 0.23
N GLU A 4 10.46 0.05 -0.88
CA GLU A 4 9.42 0.81 -1.58
C GLU A 4 8.67 -0.09 -2.55
N ILE A 5 7.34 -0.13 -2.41
CA ILE A 5 6.44 -0.87 -3.29
C ILE A 5 5.31 0.04 -3.75
N VAL A 6 4.61 -0.36 -4.79
CA VAL A 6 3.54 0.42 -5.39
C VAL A 6 2.27 -0.42 -5.48
N LEU A 7 1.15 0.16 -5.07
CA LEU A 7 -0.18 -0.37 -5.40
C LEU A 7 -0.71 0.32 -6.65
N LEU A 8 -1.00 -0.48 -7.67
CA LEU A 8 -1.67 -0.08 -8.90
C LEU A 8 -3.12 -0.56 -8.86
N SER A 9 -4.09 0.36 -9.00
CA SER A 9 -5.51 0.03 -8.91
C SER A 9 -6.38 0.97 -9.74
N GLU A 10 -7.63 0.58 -10.01
CA GLU A 10 -8.67 1.49 -10.54
C GLU A 10 -9.46 2.17 -9.41
N VAL A 11 -9.46 1.56 -8.21
CA VAL A 11 -10.23 2.01 -7.04
C VAL A 11 -9.28 2.52 -5.97
N GLU A 12 -9.61 3.66 -5.38
CA GLU A 12 -8.80 4.25 -4.30
C GLU A 12 -8.89 3.42 -3.01
N PRO A 13 -7.75 3.06 -2.37
CA PRO A 13 -7.75 2.45 -1.05
C PRO A 13 -8.12 3.48 0.02
N THR A 14 -9.42 3.60 0.28
CA THR A 14 -9.93 4.48 1.36
C THR A 14 -9.52 3.96 2.74
N SER A 15 -9.46 4.85 3.75
CA SER A 15 -9.08 4.47 5.11
C SER A 15 -9.97 3.34 5.67
N ALA A 16 -11.27 3.35 5.37
CA ALA A 16 -12.18 2.29 5.77
C ALA A 16 -11.85 0.92 5.14
N VAL A 17 -11.44 0.89 3.87
CA VAL A 17 -11.01 -0.36 3.19
C VAL A 17 -9.71 -0.86 3.80
N MET A 18 -8.74 0.02 4.02
CA MET A 18 -7.44 -0.35 4.57
C MET A 18 -7.55 -0.86 6.00
N VAL A 19 -8.33 -0.19 6.87
CA VAL A 19 -8.56 -0.64 8.25
C VAL A 19 -9.22 -2.02 8.27
N ARG A 20 -10.21 -2.25 7.39
CA ARG A 20 -10.87 -3.57 7.29
C ARG A 20 -9.89 -4.66 6.83
N ALA A 21 -9.03 -4.36 5.85
CA ALA A 21 -8.01 -5.30 5.38
C ALA A 21 -6.99 -5.62 6.48
N ALA A 22 -6.54 -4.62 7.24
CA ALA A 22 -5.60 -4.79 8.33
C ALA A 22 -6.16 -5.58 9.50
N ALA A 23 -7.45 -5.40 9.83
CA ALA A 23 -8.07 -6.05 10.98
C ALA A 23 -8.13 -7.58 10.90
N VAL A 24 -7.94 -8.17 9.71
CA VAL A 24 -7.88 -9.63 9.52
C VAL A 24 -6.63 -10.21 10.16
N ASP A 25 -5.46 -9.62 9.89
CA ASP A 25 -4.17 -10.15 10.32
C ASP A 25 -3.60 -9.40 11.55
N HIS A 26 -4.08 -8.17 11.77
CA HIS A 26 -3.63 -7.27 12.83
C HIS A 26 -4.83 -6.64 13.55
N PRO A 27 -5.69 -7.43 14.21
CA PRO A 27 -6.91 -6.93 14.87
C PRO A 27 -6.63 -5.92 16.00
N ASP A 28 -5.50 -6.07 16.67
CA ASP A 28 -5.04 -5.15 17.73
C ASP A 28 -4.04 -4.09 17.20
N GLY A 29 -3.87 -4.01 15.87
CA GLY A 29 -3.05 -3.01 15.22
C GLY A 29 -3.68 -1.62 15.28
N THR A 30 -2.86 -0.58 15.13
CA THR A 30 -3.33 0.81 15.10
C THR A 30 -3.13 1.41 13.71
N PHE A 31 -4.15 2.12 13.25
CA PHE A 31 -4.11 2.94 12.04
C PHE A 31 -3.90 4.40 12.42
N LEU A 32 -2.83 5.01 11.90
CA LEU A 32 -2.43 6.38 12.18
C LEU A 32 -2.50 7.20 10.88
N GLU A 33 -3.01 8.43 10.98
CA GLU A 33 -3.04 9.38 9.87
C GLU A 33 -2.23 10.63 10.24
N TYR A 34 -1.42 11.09 9.29
CA TYR A 34 -0.61 12.29 9.42
C TYR A 34 -0.89 13.23 8.26
N ARG A 35 -0.70 14.54 8.49
CA ARG A 35 -0.87 15.60 7.48
C ARG A 35 -2.22 15.48 6.77
N ASP A 36 -3.30 15.42 7.54
CA ASP A 36 -4.67 15.32 7.03
C ASP A 36 -4.89 14.12 6.07
N GLY A 37 -4.33 12.95 6.43
CA GLY A 37 -4.49 11.70 5.68
C GLY A 37 -3.55 11.53 4.48
N GLN A 38 -2.62 12.46 4.24
CA GLN A 38 -1.64 12.33 3.17
C GLN A 38 -0.63 11.19 3.39
N ILE A 39 -0.37 10.87 4.67
CA ILE A 39 0.46 9.75 5.08
C ILE A 39 -0.38 8.93 6.05
N ARG A 40 -0.48 7.65 5.78
CA ARG A 40 -1.23 6.69 6.58
C ARG A 40 -0.28 5.57 6.99
N GLN A 41 -0.35 5.12 8.23
CA GLN A 41 0.58 4.13 8.75
C GLN A 41 -0.16 3.09 9.58
N PHE A 42 0.17 1.83 9.37
CA PHE A 42 -0.21 0.73 10.24
C PHE A 42 0.95 0.38 11.16
N VAL A 43 0.62 0.19 12.44
CA VAL A 43 1.51 -0.36 13.46
C VAL A 43 0.87 -1.60 14.08
N ASP A 44 1.67 -2.58 14.47
CA ASP A 44 1.21 -3.77 15.17
C ASP A 44 0.87 -3.47 16.65
N ALA A 45 0.40 -4.49 17.37
CA ALA A 45 0.04 -4.39 18.79
C ALA A 45 1.23 -4.03 19.70
N GLN A 46 2.47 -4.20 19.23
CA GLN A 46 3.68 -3.82 19.95
C GLN A 46 4.19 -2.42 19.56
N GLY A 47 3.44 -1.70 18.70
CA GLY A 47 3.80 -0.38 18.20
C GLY A 47 4.87 -0.39 17.11
N ARG A 48 5.19 -1.54 16.51
CA ARG A 48 6.14 -1.63 15.40
C ARG A 48 5.42 -1.28 14.11
N ALA A 49 6.04 -0.41 13.30
CA ALA A 49 5.49 -0.07 11.99
C ALA A 49 5.44 -1.29 11.07
N LEU A 50 4.31 -1.46 10.38
CA LEU A 50 4.07 -2.52 9.41
C LEU A 50 4.13 -1.98 7.98
N LEU A 51 3.42 -0.89 7.71
CA LEU A 51 3.29 -0.34 6.36
C LEU A 51 2.99 1.14 6.43
N SER A 52 3.66 1.93 5.61
CA SER A 52 3.30 3.33 5.35
C SER A 52 2.70 3.44 3.96
N ILE A 53 1.60 4.19 3.82
CA ILE A 53 0.81 4.34 2.61
C ILE A 53 0.64 5.83 2.34
N TYR A 54 1.08 6.27 1.17
CA TYR A 54 0.97 7.67 0.77
C TYR A 54 -0.32 7.91 -0.01
N ARG A 55 -0.63 9.18 -0.29
CA ARG A 55 -1.81 9.55 -1.08
C ARG A 55 -1.79 8.92 -2.48
N SER A 56 -2.92 8.36 -2.90
CA SER A 56 -3.12 7.85 -4.26
C SER A 56 -3.13 9.00 -5.28
N ARG A 57 -2.51 8.78 -6.43
CA ARG A 57 -2.38 9.76 -7.51
C ARG A 57 -2.92 9.18 -8.82
N PRO A 58 -3.63 9.97 -9.64
CA PRO A 58 -4.05 9.51 -10.96
C PRO A 58 -2.84 9.29 -11.87
N VAL A 59 -2.88 8.20 -12.63
CA VAL A 59 -1.87 7.90 -13.65
C VAL A 59 -2.27 8.60 -14.95
N ARG A 60 -1.41 9.51 -15.41
CA ARG A 60 -1.63 10.26 -16.65
C ARG A 60 -1.06 9.56 -17.87
N GLU A 61 0.09 8.91 -17.69
CA GLU A 61 0.82 8.20 -18.75
C GLU A 61 1.00 6.73 -18.34
N PRO A 62 0.02 5.84 -18.60
CA PRO A 62 0.06 4.46 -18.12
C PRO A 62 1.24 3.64 -18.64
N ARG A 63 1.73 3.95 -19.84
CA ARG A 63 2.90 3.27 -20.44
C ARG A 63 4.18 3.58 -19.66
N GLU A 64 4.44 4.87 -19.39
CA GLU A 64 5.61 5.28 -18.62
C GLU A 64 5.56 4.74 -17.19
N ALA A 65 4.37 4.71 -16.58
CA ALA A 65 4.17 4.13 -15.25
C ALA A 65 4.41 2.61 -15.23
N ALA A 66 4.01 1.89 -16.29
CA ALA A 66 4.24 0.46 -16.42
C ALA A 66 5.74 0.11 -16.60
N ASP A 67 6.51 0.96 -17.29
CA ASP A 67 7.94 0.73 -17.56
C ASP A 67 8.82 0.80 -16.29
N ILE A 68 8.35 1.45 -15.23
CA ILE A 68 9.10 1.65 -13.97
C ILE A 68 8.72 0.65 -12.86
N VAL A 69 7.89 -0.35 -13.17
CA VAL A 69 7.49 -1.39 -12.21
C VAL A 69 7.64 -2.79 -12.78
N MET A 70 7.86 -3.76 -11.89
CA MET A 70 7.95 -5.17 -12.23
C MET A 70 6.56 -5.78 -12.42
N ARG A 71 6.32 -6.36 -13.60
CA ARG A 71 5.07 -7.08 -13.96
C ARG A 71 3.81 -6.22 -13.73
N PRO A 72 3.67 -5.07 -14.41
CA PRO A 72 2.49 -4.22 -14.29
C PRO A 72 1.22 -4.96 -14.73
N PRO A 73 0.05 -4.66 -14.13
CA PRO A 73 -1.23 -5.14 -14.62
C PRO A 73 -1.59 -4.47 -15.96
N THR A 74 -2.49 -5.08 -16.73
CA THR A 74 -2.93 -4.57 -18.04
C THR A 74 -3.65 -3.22 -17.97
N ALA A 75 -4.32 -2.92 -16.85
CA ALA A 75 -5.05 -1.67 -16.62
C ALA A 75 -4.89 -1.22 -15.16
N PHE A 76 -4.71 0.09 -14.98
CA PHE A 76 -4.69 0.78 -13.70
C PHE A 76 -4.82 2.29 -13.92
N GLY A 77 -5.64 2.95 -13.10
CA GLY A 77 -5.86 4.41 -13.15
C GLY A 77 -5.20 5.17 -12.01
N LEU A 78 -4.81 4.47 -10.94
CA LEU A 78 -4.26 5.04 -9.71
C LEU A 78 -2.92 4.40 -9.35
N TRP A 79 -2.07 5.25 -8.80
CA TRP A 79 -0.76 4.91 -8.28
C TRP A 79 -0.69 5.28 -6.80
N THR A 80 -0.39 4.32 -5.94
CA THR A 80 -0.25 4.55 -4.50
C THR A 80 1.11 4.05 -4.03
N ASP A 81 1.97 4.99 -3.62
CA ASP A 81 3.26 4.63 -3.04
C ASP A 81 3.09 4.02 -1.65
N MET A 82 3.89 3.00 -1.36
CA MET A 82 3.91 2.32 -0.07
C MET A 82 5.35 2.01 0.34
N ALA A 83 5.59 2.01 1.65
CA ALA A 83 6.90 1.69 2.22
C ALA A 83 6.76 0.66 3.33
N VAL A 84 7.45 -0.46 3.15
CA VAL A 84 7.62 -1.50 4.17
C VAL A 84 8.88 -1.16 4.98
N PRO A 85 8.78 -1.04 6.32
CA PRO A 85 9.93 -0.72 7.17
C PRO A 85 11.09 -1.71 7.03
N TYR A 86 12.31 -1.22 7.30
CA TYR A 86 13.48 -2.09 7.33
C TYR A 86 13.37 -3.14 8.43
N GLY A 87 13.74 -4.39 8.12
CA GLY A 87 13.67 -5.49 9.08
C GLY A 87 12.27 -6.11 9.19
N ASP A 88 11.31 -5.71 8.36
CA ASP A 88 10.04 -6.43 8.23
C ASP A 88 10.28 -7.89 7.81
N THR A 89 9.54 -8.81 8.44
CA THR A 89 9.64 -10.25 8.18
C THR A 89 8.61 -10.74 7.17
N GLY A 90 7.96 -9.82 6.44
CA GLY A 90 6.91 -10.09 5.45
C GLY A 90 5.52 -9.61 5.86
N ALA A 91 5.32 -9.16 7.10
CA ALA A 91 4.00 -8.72 7.57
C ALA A 91 3.55 -7.43 6.85
N GLY A 92 4.47 -6.50 6.63
CA GLY A 92 4.19 -5.27 5.88
C GLY A 92 3.80 -5.55 4.43
N ARG A 93 4.47 -6.51 3.77
CA ARG A 93 4.11 -6.94 2.41
C ARG A 93 2.77 -7.65 2.37
N ALA A 94 2.51 -8.58 3.30
CA ALA A 94 1.23 -9.29 3.38
C ALA A 94 0.06 -8.31 3.58
N LEU A 95 0.24 -7.28 4.42
CA LEU A 95 -0.75 -6.22 4.59
C LEU A 95 -0.98 -5.42 3.30
N ALA A 96 0.09 -5.07 2.57
CA ALA A 96 -0.03 -4.37 1.29
C ALA A 96 -0.81 -5.22 0.26
N GLU A 97 -0.54 -6.52 0.21
CA GLU A 97 -1.24 -7.47 -0.66
C GLU A 97 -2.73 -7.63 -0.27
N SER A 98 -3.05 -7.66 1.02
CA SER A 98 -4.43 -7.69 1.52
C SER A 98 -5.21 -6.42 1.12
N ILE A 99 -4.58 -5.24 1.26
CA ILE A 99 -5.16 -3.97 0.79
C ILE A 99 -5.36 -3.98 -0.73
N ALA A 100 -4.39 -4.48 -1.49
CA ALA A 100 -4.48 -4.59 -2.93
C ALA A 100 -5.67 -5.48 -3.34
N ALA A 101 -5.80 -6.66 -2.73
CA ALA A 101 -6.91 -7.57 -2.97
C ALA A 101 -8.27 -6.92 -2.67
N ALA A 102 -8.36 -6.11 -1.60
CA ALA A 102 -9.60 -5.44 -1.19
C ALA A 102 -10.07 -4.36 -2.19
N VAL A 103 -9.19 -3.82 -3.04
CA VAL A 103 -9.52 -2.83 -4.09
C VAL A 103 -9.38 -3.39 -5.51
N GLY A 104 -9.10 -4.69 -5.66
CA GLY A 104 -8.82 -5.30 -6.97
C GLY A 104 -7.54 -4.77 -7.63
N GLY A 105 -6.58 -4.30 -6.84
CA GLY A 105 -5.30 -3.78 -7.30
C GLY A 105 -4.18 -4.81 -7.30
N THR A 106 -2.98 -4.38 -7.69
CA THR A 106 -1.76 -5.19 -7.74
C THR A 106 -0.61 -4.48 -7.03
N ILE A 107 0.10 -5.22 -6.17
CA ILE A 107 1.39 -4.76 -5.62
C ILE A 107 2.50 -5.05 -6.62
N ALA A 108 3.28 -4.03 -6.94
CA ALA A 108 4.44 -4.13 -7.81
C ALA A 108 5.68 -3.52 -7.14
N ASP A 109 6.83 -4.15 -7.39
CA ASP A 109 8.14 -3.60 -7.05
C ASP A 109 8.57 -2.62 -8.13
N ARG A 110 9.31 -1.57 -7.75
CA ARG A 110 9.94 -0.66 -8.72
C ARG A 110 11.16 -1.34 -9.37
N VAL A 111 11.41 -1.01 -10.64
CA VAL A 111 12.59 -1.46 -11.41
C VAL A 111 13.85 -0.75 -10.94
#